data_AF-U2FM84-F1
#
_entry.id   AF-U2FM84-F1
#
_cell.length_a   1.000
_cell.length_b   1.000
_cell.length_c   1.000
_cell.angle_alpha   90.00
_cell.angle_beta   90.00
_cell.angle_gamma   90.00
#
_symmetry.space_group_name_H-M   'P 1'
#
loop_
_entity.id
_entity.type
_entity.pdbx_description
1 polymer ?
#
loop_
_entity_poly.entity_id
_entity_poly.type
_entity_poly.pdbx_seq_one_letter_code
_entity_poly.pdbx_strand_id
1 'polypeptide(L)' 'MLYLDKFGEEQADTYHETLEDAFGQAEFEIGVKKDEWLIA' A
#
# COMPACT_ATOMS: atom_id res chain seq x y z
N MET A 1 -10.17 2.85 -6.47
CA MET A 1 -10.62 1.44 -6.42
C MET A 1 -10.79 1.10 -4.95
N LEU A 2 -11.50 0.02 -4.60
CA LEU A 2 -11.57 -0.46 -3.21
C LEU A 2 -10.91 -1.83 -3.19
N TYR A 3 -9.97 -2.05 -2.27
CA TYR A 3 -9.49 -3.39 -1.94
C TYR A 3 -9.92 -3.74 -0.52
N LEU A 4 -10.19 -5.03 -0.28
CA LEU A 4 -10.59 -5.52 1.03
C LEU A 4 -9.34 -6.00 1.76
N ASP A 5 -9.26 -5.71 3.06
CA ASP A 5 -8.24 -6.30 3.90
C ASP A 5 -8.51 -7.80 4.16
N LYS A 6 -7.63 -8.46 4.94
CA LYS A 6 -7.76 -9.88 5.27
C LYS A 6 -9.01 -10.23 6.11
N PHE A 7 -9.70 -9.23 6.64
CA PHE A 7 -10.93 -9.37 7.41
C PHE A 7 -12.17 -8.99 6.61
N GLY A 8 -12.00 -8.55 5.35
CA GLY A 8 -13.08 -8.12 4.48
C GLY A 8 -13.53 -6.68 4.72
N GLU A 9 -12.74 -5.88 5.44
CA GLU A 9 -13.02 -4.46 5.64
C GLU A 9 -12.55 -3.64 4.44
N GLU A 10 -13.41 -2.71 4.00
CA GLU A 10 -13.12 -1.82 2.89
C GLU A 10 -11.96 -0.88 3.23
N GLN A 11 -10.91 -0.94 2.42
CA GLN A 11 -9.82 0.04 2.44
C GLN A 11 -10.03 1.05 1.32
N ALA A 12 -9.87 2.33 1.65
CA ALA A 12 -9.88 3.40 0.68
C ALA A 12 -8.45 3.65 0.18
N ASP A 13 -8.29 3.93 -1.11
CA ASP A 13 -7.02 4.44 -1.63
C ASP A 13 -6.66 5.75 -0.90
N THR A 14 -5.46 5.81 -0.31
CA THR A 14 -4.93 7.03 0.31
C THR A 14 -4.24 7.87 -0.77
N TYR A 15 -4.56 9.17 -0.84
CA TYR A 15 -3.79 10.10 -1.67
C TYR A 15 -2.47 10.46 -0.97
N HIS A 16 -1.37 10.39 -1.71
CA HIS A 16 -0.03 10.74 -1.24
C HIS A 16 0.57 11.87 -2.07
N GLU A 17 1.33 12.75 -1.42
CA GLU A 17 2.04 13.84 -2.11
C GLU A 17 3.28 13.35 -2.85
N THR A 18 3.93 12.30 -2.33
CA THR A 18 5.11 11.71 -2.94
C THR A 18 4.99 10.19 -3.07
N LEU A 19 5.78 9.60 -3.96
CA LEU A 19 5.86 8.14 -4.08
C LEU A 19 6.50 7.52 -2.83
N GLU A 20 7.44 8.22 -2.20
CA GLU A 20 8.08 7.83 -0.94
C GLU A 20 7.06 7.62 0.19
N ASP A 21 6.04 8.48 0.28
CA ASP A 21 4.97 8.32 1.27
C ASP A 21 4.13 7.06 0.99
N ALA A 22 3.82 6.80 -0.29
CA ALA A 22 3.08 5.60 -0.70
C ALA A 22 3.87 4.32 -0.39
N PHE A 23 5.18 4.30 -0.66
CA PHE A 23 6.04 3.19 -0.30
C PHE A 23 6.11 2.98 1.22
N GLY A 24 6.19 4.07 2.00
CA GLY A 24 6.18 4.01 3.45
C GLY A 24 4.89 3.41 4.02
N GLN A 25 3.72 3.77 3.47
CA GLN A 25 2.45 3.18 3.87
C GLN A 25 2.41 1.67 3.56
N ALA A 26 2.82 1.27 2.35
CA ALA A 26 2.84 -0.14 1.97
C ALA A 26 3.75 -1.00 2.86
N GLU A 27 4.92 -0.49 3.24
CA GLU A 27 5.81 -1.17 4.17
C GLU A 27 5.19 -1.27 5.58
N PHE A 28 4.54 -0.21 6.05
CA PHE A 28 3.92 -0.17 7.37
C PHE A 28 2.68 -1.07 7.50
N GLU A 29 1.76 -1.01 6.54
CA GLU A 29 0.45 -1.66 6.63
C GLU A 29 0.50 -3.15 6.24
N ILE A 30 1.26 -3.47 5.20
CA ILE A 30 1.25 -4.81 4.59
C ILE A 30 2.65 -5.43 4.45
N GLY A 31 3.70 -4.74 4.91
CA GLY A 31 5.07 -5.29 4.97
C GLY A 31 5.77 -5.38 3.62
N VAL A 32 5.26 -4.74 2.56
CA VAL A 32 5.85 -4.77 1.22
C VAL A 32 6.88 -3.66 1.08
N LYS A 33 8.14 -4.01 0.83
CA LYS A 33 9.23 -3.05 0.65
C LYS A 33 9.27 -2.51 -0.78
N LYS A 34 9.82 -1.30 -0.95
CA LYS A 34 9.93 -0.61 -2.25
C LYS A 34 10.63 -1.45 -3.34
N ASP A 35 11.63 -2.25 -2.97
CA ASP A 35 12.39 -3.10 -3.90
C ASP A 35 11.59 -4.33 -4.38
N GLU A 36 10.54 -4.73 -3.67
CA GLU A 36 9.64 -5.82 -4.07
C GLU A 36 8.65 -5.41 -5.17
N TRP A 37 8.47 -4.11 -5.41
CA TRP A 37 7.52 -3.58 -6.41
C TRP A 37 8.01 -3.71 -7.86
N LEU A 38 9.33 -3.81 -8.06
CA LEU A 38 9.97 -3.81 -9.38
C LEU A 38 10.13 -5.23 -9.98
N ILE A 39 9.70 -6.26 -9.25
CA ILE A 39 9.82 -7.68 -9.65
C ILE A 39 8.42 -8.25 -9.97
N ALA A 40 7.69 -7.58 -10.87
CA ALA A 40 6.39 -8.01 -11.38
C ALA A 40 6.49 -8.60 -12.79
#